data_AF-A0A3Q2YZJ1-F1
#
_entry.id   AF-A0A3Q2YZJ1-F1
#
_cell.length_a   1.000
_cell.length_b   1.000
_cell.length_c   1.000
_cell.angle_alpha   90.00
_cell.angle_beta   90.00
_cell.angle_gamma   90.00
#
_symmetry.space_group_name_H-M   'P 1'
#
loop_
_entity.id
_entity.type
_entity.pdbx_description
1 polymer ?
#
loop_
_entity_poly.entity_id
_entity_poly.type
_entity_poly.pdbx_seq_one_letter_code
_entity_poly.pdbx_strand_id
1 'polypeptide(L)'
;MINTGSLQKTLKIFVLCCGPVGKPTECCTKVSSTEITEEVLAFRVEVAQPPCLPAIIFYTKDDYYCAQIRAPWVIEKTAAIR
;
A
#
# COMPACT_ATOMS: atom_id res chain seq x y z
N MET A 1 64.25 -11.56 -7.67
CA MET A 1 63.04 -12.37 -7.87
C MET A 1 62.52 -12.81 -6.51
N ILE A 2 61.50 -12.12 -6.01
CA ILE A 2 60.60 -12.44 -4.88
C ILE A 2 59.37 -11.54 -5.12
N ASN A 3 58.25 -12.07 -5.60
CA ASN A 3 57.18 -12.76 -4.87
C ASN A 3 56.23 -11.80 -4.13
N THR A 4 54.99 -11.77 -4.65
CA THR A 4 53.67 -11.46 -4.07
C THR A 4 53.51 -10.48 -2.90
N GLY A 5 52.64 -9.50 -3.12
CA GLY A 5 52.02 -8.66 -2.09
C GLY A 5 50.74 -8.04 -2.64
N SER A 6 49.74 -8.89 -2.83
CA SER A 6 48.36 -8.56 -3.21
C SER A 6 47.66 -7.69 -2.15
N LEU A 7 46.49 -7.14 -2.51
CA LEU A 7 45.48 -6.42 -1.69
C LEU A 7 45.75 -4.91 -1.51
N GLN A 8 44.82 -3.97 -1.74
CA GLN A 8 43.37 -4.03 -1.88
C GLN A 8 42.92 -3.02 -2.96
N LYS A 9 42.34 -3.49 -4.06
CA LYS A 9 41.37 -2.67 -4.80
C LYS A 9 40.01 -3.04 -4.23
N THR A 10 39.54 -2.30 -3.24
CA THR A 10 38.21 -2.49 -2.65
C THR A 10 37.15 -2.23 -3.72
N LEU A 11 36.66 -3.30 -4.34
CA LEU A 11 35.46 -3.26 -5.14
C LEU A 11 34.29 -3.14 -4.16
N LYS A 12 33.78 -1.92 -3.99
CA LYS A 12 32.55 -1.65 -3.25
C LYS A 12 31.38 -2.16 -4.08
N ILE A 13 31.09 -3.45 -3.96
CA ILE A 13 29.86 -4.04 -4.45
C ILE A 13 28.74 -3.53 -3.54
N PHE A 14 27.97 -2.55 -4.00
CA PHE A 14 26.72 -2.16 -3.38
C PHE A 14 25.66 -3.17 -3.81
N VAL A 15 25.63 -4.31 -3.13
CA VAL A 15 24.45 -5.18 -3.15
C VAL A 15 23.50 -4.62 -2.11
N LEU A 16 22.46 -3.93 -2.57
CA LEU A 16 21.19 -4.02 -1.87
C LEU A 16 20.14 -4.48 -2.88
N CYS A 17 19.95 -5.80 -2.75
CA CYS A 17 18.93 -6.71 -3.24
C CYS A 17 17.82 -6.10 -4.08
N CYS A 18 17.45 -6.85 -5.13
CA CYS A 18 16.07 -6.99 -5.54
C CYS A 18 15.13 -7.04 -4.31
N GLY A 19 14.67 -5.89 -3.84
CA GLY A 19 13.31 -5.81 -3.36
C GLY A 19 12.43 -6.10 -4.57
N PRO A 20 11.31 -6.80 -4.42
CA PRO A 20 10.32 -6.74 -5.48
C PRO A 20 10.07 -5.24 -5.71
N VAL A 21 10.23 -4.77 -6.94
CA VAL A 21 9.41 -3.64 -7.42
C VAL A 21 7.99 -4.19 -7.54
N GLY A 22 7.45 -4.65 -6.41
CA GLY A 22 6.03 -4.76 -6.22
C GLY A 22 5.58 -3.31 -6.25
N LYS A 23 4.57 -3.03 -7.07
CA LYS A 23 3.74 -1.84 -6.87
C LYS A 23 3.56 -1.70 -5.34
N PRO A 24 3.74 -0.51 -4.74
CA PRO A 24 3.35 -0.35 -3.35
C PRO A 24 1.97 -0.99 -3.25
N THR A 25 1.85 -2.01 -2.40
CA THR A 25 0.54 -2.59 -2.15
C THR A 25 -0.25 -1.44 -1.57
N GLU A 26 -1.04 -0.77 -2.41
CA GLU A 26 -2.00 0.25 -1.99
C GLU A 26 -2.92 -0.49 -1.04
N CYS A 27 -2.59 -0.41 0.23
CA CYS A 27 -3.33 -1.04 1.29
C CYS A 27 -3.39 -0.09 2.46
N CYS A 28 -4.47 -0.18 3.21
CA CYS A 28 -4.79 0.76 4.25
C CYS A 28 -4.01 0.42 5.51
N THR A 29 -3.01 1.23 5.85
CA THR A 29 -2.37 1.17 7.18
C THR A 29 -3.12 2.02 8.22
N LYS A 30 -4.03 2.87 7.75
CA LYS A 30 -4.94 3.70 8.55
C LYS A 30 -6.31 3.71 7.90
N VAL A 31 -7.34 3.79 8.73
CA VAL A 31 -8.74 3.88 8.27
C VAL A 31 -9.42 5.09 8.91
N SER A 32 -10.35 5.70 8.18
CA SER A 32 -11.17 6.79 8.65
C SER A 32 -12.63 6.35 8.82
N SER A 33 -13.28 6.83 9.88
CA SER A 33 -14.73 6.74 10.04
C SER A 33 -15.46 7.97 9.51
N THR A 34 -14.73 9.03 9.15
CA THR A 34 -15.30 10.27 8.61
C THR A 34 -15.85 10.02 7.22
N GLU A 35 -17.07 10.50 6.99
CA GLU A 35 -17.74 10.39 5.69
C GLU A 35 -17.04 11.24 4.63
N ILE A 36 -16.88 10.67 3.44
CA ILE A 36 -16.39 11.38 2.26
C ILE A 36 -17.57 12.01 1.50
N THR A 37 -17.41 13.27 1.13
CA THR A 37 -18.36 14.01 0.29
C THR A 37 -18.09 13.86 -1.21
N GLU A 38 -16.92 13.31 -1.55
CA GLU A 38 -16.53 13.06 -2.94
C GLU A 38 -17.39 11.97 -3.60
N GLU A 39 -17.47 12.06 -4.93
CA GLU A 39 -18.12 11.06 -5.77
C GLU A 39 -17.30 9.77 -5.77
N VAL A 40 -17.92 8.68 -5.34
CA VAL A 40 -17.31 7.35 -5.32
C VAL A 40 -17.61 6.65 -6.64
N LEU A 41 -16.57 6.27 -7.37
CA LEU A 41 -16.66 5.59 -8.66
C LEU A 41 -16.70 4.07 -8.50
N ALA A 42 -15.96 3.56 -7.52
CA ALA A 42 -15.86 2.14 -7.25
C ALA A 42 -15.42 1.90 -5.80
N PHE A 43 -15.55 0.66 -5.34
CA PHE A 43 -14.97 0.25 -4.08
C PHE A 43 -14.34 -1.14 -4.17
N ARG A 44 -13.41 -1.42 -3.26
CA ARG A 44 -12.92 -2.79 -2.99
C ARG A 44 -12.94 -3.07 -1.49
N VAL A 45 -13.14 -4.33 -1.15
CA VAL A 45 -13.01 -4.81 0.24
C VAL A 45 -11.56 -5.21 0.46
N GLU A 46 -10.91 -4.63 1.46
CA GLU A 46 -9.59 -5.02 1.92
C GLU A 46 -9.69 -5.98 3.10
N VAL A 47 -9.11 -7.16 2.93
CA VAL A 47 -8.99 -8.16 3.99
C VAL A 47 -7.73 -7.88 4.80
N ALA A 48 -7.80 -8.07 6.12
CA ALA A 48 -6.67 -7.83 7.02
C ALA A 48 -5.44 -8.68 6.63
N GLN A 49 -4.32 -8.02 6.35
CA GLN A 49 -3.04 -8.65 6.07
C GLN A 49 -1.91 -7.72 6.52
N PRO A 50 -1.29 -7.92 7.70
CA PRO A 50 -0.31 -6.99 8.25
C PRO A 50 0.79 -6.62 7.23
N PRO A 51 1.09 -5.32 7.02
CA PRO A 51 0.66 -4.15 7.79
C PRO A 51 -0.72 -3.57 7.42
N CYS A 52 -1.42 -4.16 6.46
CA CYS A 52 -2.72 -3.72 5.96
C CYS A 52 -3.84 -4.06 6.95
N LEU A 53 -4.68 -3.06 7.23
CA LEU A 53 -5.83 -3.14 8.11
C LEU A 53 -7.10 -3.48 7.30
N PRO A 54 -8.07 -4.15 7.92
CA PRO A 54 -9.35 -4.41 7.26
C PRO A 54 -10.08 -3.08 6.99
N ALA A 55 -10.41 -2.82 5.72
CA ALA A 55 -11.00 -1.56 5.27
C ALA A 55 -11.92 -1.75 4.06
N ILE A 56 -12.80 -0.78 3.81
CA ILE A 56 -13.38 -0.58 2.48
C ILE A 56 -12.60 0.53 1.82
N ILE A 57 -12.10 0.28 0.61
CA ILE A 57 -11.35 1.29 -0.14
C ILE A 57 -12.25 1.83 -1.22
N PHE A 58 -12.60 3.11 -1.10
CA PHE A 58 -13.36 3.85 -2.09
C PHE A 58 -12.42 4.51 -3.08
N TYR A 59 -12.68 4.34 -4.36
CA TYR A 59 -11.98 5.05 -5.43
C TYR A 59 -12.82 6.25 -5.84
N THR A 60 -12.20 7.42 -5.87
CA THR A 60 -12.76 8.65 -6.41
C THR A 60 -12.06 8.98 -7.74
N LYS A 61 -12.35 10.16 -8.31
CA LYS A 61 -11.69 10.59 -9.56
C LYS A 61 -10.19 10.81 -9.38
N ASP A 62 -9.80 11.31 -8.20
CA ASP A 62 -8.46 11.82 -7.95
C ASP A 62 -7.63 10.88 -7.06
N ASP A 63 -8.25 10.13 -6.14
CA ASP A 63 -7.53 9.30 -5.18
C ASP A 63 -8.36 8.11 -4.64
N TYR A 64 -7.87 7.44 -3.61
CA TYR A 64 -8.57 6.42 -2.84
C TYR A 64 -8.67 6.77 -1.35
N TYR A 65 -9.78 6.34 -0.74
CA TYR A 65 -10.06 6.57 0.67
C TYR A 65 -10.24 5.25 1.43
N CYS A 66 -9.47 5.09 2.51
CA CYS A 66 -9.56 3.97 3.44
C CYS A 66 -10.67 4.20 4.47
N ALA A 67 -11.82 3.56 4.28
CA ALA A 67 -12.96 3.66 5.17
C ALA A 67 -13.07 2.48 6.15
N GLN A 68 -13.48 2.78 7.38
CA GLN A 68 -13.74 1.75 8.38
C GLN A 68 -15.01 0.96 8.01
N ILE A 69 -14.90 -0.38 7.92
CA ILE A 69 -15.99 -1.28 7.48
C ILE A 69 -17.30 -1.08 8.25
N ARG A 70 -17.23 -0.69 9.53
CA ARG A 70 -18.39 -0.53 10.42
C ARG A 70 -18.96 0.90 10.46
N ALA A 71 -18.42 1.84 9.70
CA ALA A 71 -18.96 3.19 9.67
C ALA A 71 -20.33 3.18 8.93
N PRO A 72 -21.40 3.79 9.48
CA PRO A 72 -22.76 3.69 8.92
C PRO A 72 -22.87 4.09 7.44
N TRP A 73 -22.22 5.20 7.06
CA TRP A 73 -22.23 5.72 5.69
C TRP A 73 -21.57 4.77 4.68
N VAL A 74 -20.65 3.90 5.13
CA VAL A 74 -19.96 2.94 4.25
C VAL A 74 -20.96 1.91 3.72
N ILE A 75 -21.88 1.47 4.56
CA ILE A 75 -22.93 0.50 4.18
C ILE A 75 -23.82 1.14 3.11
N GLU A 76 -24.25 2.38 3.31
CA GLU A 76 -25.09 3.12 2.38
C GLU A 76 -24.40 3.34 1.03
N LYS A 77 -23.16 3.84 1.01
CA LYS A 77 -22.42 4.06 -0.24
C LYS A 77 -22.11 2.76 -0.98
N THR A 78 -21.74 1.70 -0.26
CA THR A 78 -21.47 0.40 -0.86
C THR A 78 -22.74 -0.21 -1.48
N ALA A 79 -23.90 -0.03 -0.85
CA ALA A 79 -25.19 -0.47 -1.37
C ALA A 79 -25.64 0.32 -2.60
N ALA A 80 -25.32 1.62 -2.69
CA ALA A 80 -25.68 2.47 -3.81
C ALA A 80 -24.88 2.17 -5.10
N ILE A 81 -23.68 1.61 -4.98
CA ILE A 81 -22.80 1.29 -6.13
C ILE A 81 -23.05 -0.13 -6.67
N ARG A 82 -23.62 -1.01 -5.84
CA ARG A 82 -23.88 -2.41 -6.20
C ARG A 82 -25.07 -2.54 -7.15
#